data_AF-A0A9P6XXC0-F1
#
_entry.id   AF-A0A9P6XXC0-F1
#
_cell.length_a   1.000
_cell.length_b   1.000
_cell.length_c   1.000
_cell.angle_alpha   90.00
_cell.angle_beta   90.00
_cell.angle_gamma   90.00
#
_symmetry.space_group_name_H-M   'P 1'
#
loop_
_entity.id
_entity.type
_entity.pdbx_description
1 polymer ?
#
loop_
_entity_poly.entity_id
_entity_poly.type
_entity_poly.pdbx_seq_one_letter_code
_entity_poly.pdbx_strand_id
1 'polypeptide(L)'
;MDSLVYQHILGTTYMETLKYYGMNKRTIYLQQDNDPKHKSKSTMSWLQQNKVRYITDWPPNSPDLNPIEHVWHLLKLRLCLYERKARNIDEL
;
A
#
# COMPACT_ATOMS: atom_id res chain seq x y z
N MET A 1 8.62 5.32 -8.85
CA MET A 1 7.22 4.93 -9.11
C MET A 1 6.40 6.20 -9.29
N ASP A 2 5.60 6.28 -10.36
CA ASP A 2 4.68 7.40 -10.62
C ASP A 2 3.21 7.00 -10.36
N SER A 3 2.26 7.87 -10.70
CA SER A 3 0.83 7.61 -10.53
C SER A 3 0.31 6.47 -11.41
N LEU A 4 0.88 6.26 -12.61
CA LEU A 4 0.42 5.23 -13.53
C LEU A 4 0.85 3.84 -13.06
N VAL A 5 2.10 3.72 -12.60
CA VAL A 5 2.59 2.49 -11.97
C VAL A 5 1.80 2.19 -10.69
N TYR A 6 1.46 3.22 -9.90
CA TYR A 6 0.61 3.04 -8.72
C TYR A 6 -0.78 2.51 -9.09
N GLN A 7 -1.45 3.12 -10.08
CA GLN A 7 -2.75 2.65 -10.58
C GLN A 7 -2.68 1.22 -11.12
N HIS A 8 -1.57 0.86 -11.79
CA HIS A 8 -1.36 -0.52 -12.24
C HIS A 8 -1.32 -1.50 -11.07
N ILE A 9 -0.57 -1.20 -10.00
CA ILE A 9 -0.51 -2.03 -8.78
C ILE A 9 -1.88 -2.14 -8.10
N LEU A 10 -2.63 -1.03 -8.06
CA LEU A 10 -3.99 -1.06 -7.54
C LEU A 10 -4.93 -1.91 -8.40
N GLY A 11 -4.72 -1.94 -9.72
CA GLY A 11 -5.52 -2.74 -10.65
C GLY A 11 -5.18 -4.22 -10.68
N THR A 12 -3.94 -4.58 -10.35
CA THR A 12 -3.46 -5.96 -10.31
C THR A 12 -3.38 -6.47 -8.88
N THR A 13 -2.26 -6.22 -8.20
CA THR A 13 -1.93 -6.79 -6.89
C THR A 13 -3.00 -6.53 -5.84
N TYR A 14 -3.51 -5.30 -5.75
CA TYR A 14 -4.55 -4.99 -4.76
C TYR A 14 -5.86 -5.76 -5.07
N MET A 15 -6.35 -5.72 -6.30
CA MET A 15 -7.59 -6.43 -6.67
C MET A 15 -7.47 -7.95 -6.52
N GLU A 16 -6.31 -8.50 -6.88
CA GLU A 16 -6.00 -9.93 -6.70
C GLU A 16 -5.96 -10.30 -5.22
N THR A 17 -5.36 -9.45 -4.37
CA THR A 17 -5.34 -9.63 -2.91
C THR A 17 -6.75 -9.66 -2.35
N LEU A 18 -7.62 -8.73 -2.77
CA LEU A 18 -9.01 -8.73 -2.33
C LEU A 18 -9.74 -10.00 -2.74
N LYS A 19 -9.53 -10.45 -3.99
CA LYS A 19 -10.11 -11.70 -4.49
C LYS A 19 -9.63 -12.89 -3.68
N TYR A 20 -8.33 -12.98 -3.41
CA TYR A 20 -7.71 -14.06 -2.65
C TYR A 20 -8.30 -14.18 -1.24
N TYR A 21 -8.48 -13.05 -0.54
CA TYR A 21 -9.07 -13.02 0.80
C TYR A 21 -10.60 -12.98 0.82
N GLY A 22 -11.28 -13.06 -0.34
CA GLY A 22 -12.75 -12.96 -0.43
C GLY A 22 -13.31 -11.60 0.01
N MET A 23 -12.50 -10.54 -0.02
CA MET A 23 -12.89 -9.20 0.40
C MET A 23 -13.58 -8.44 -0.73
N ASN A 24 -14.65 -7.72 -0.38
CA ASN A 24 -15.36 -6.87 -1.33
C ASN A 24 -14.85 -5.43 -1.25
N LYS A 25 -14.29 -4.91 -2.35
CA LYS A 25 -13.80 -3.52 -2.47
C LYS A 25 -14.83 -2.43 -2.12
N ARG A 26 -16.12 -2.75 -2.10
CA ARG A 26 -17.21 -1.84 -1.70
C ARG A 26 -17.47 -1.80 -0.20
N THR A 27 -16.99 -2.80 0.56
CA THR A 27 -17.20 -2.88 2.01
C THR A 27 -15.96 -2.55 2.81
N ILE A 28 -14.77 -2.65 2.21
CA ILE A 28 -13.50 -2.29 2.83
C ILE A 28 -13.05 -0.89 2.43
N TYR A 29 -12.14 -0.31 3.20
CA TYR A 29 -11.49 0.97 2.90
C TYR A 29 -10.01 0.76 2.63
N LEU A 30 -9.53 1.27 1.51
CA LEU A 30 -8.10 1.40 1.22
C LEU A 30 -7.53 2.56 2.05
N GLN A 31 -6.54 2.25 2.87
CA GLN A 31 -5.71 3.24 3.54
C GLN A 31 -4.44 3.48 2.71
N GLN A 32 -4.13 4.75 2.44
CA GLN A 32 -2.92 5.20 1.73
C GLN A 32 -2.49 6.55 2.33
N ASP A 33 -1.20 6.86 2.26
CA ASP A 33 -0.68 8.16 2.71
C ASP A 33 -1.00 9.28 1.70
N ASN A 34 -0.58 10.50 2.03
CA ASN A 34 -0.78 11.68 1.20
C ASN A 34 0.32 11.91 0.16
N ASP A 35 1.07 10.88 -0.25
CA ASP A 35 2.05 11.03 -1.33
C ASP A 35 1.38 11.63 -2.58
N PRO A 36 2.01 12.62 -3.26
CA PRO A 36 1.44 13.27 -4.44
C PRO A 36 0.93 12.30 -5.51
N LYS A 37 1.53 11.12 -5.66
CA LYS A 37 1.09 10.13 -6.66
C LYS A 37 -0.24 9.44 -6.26
N HIS A 38 -0.50 9.32 -4.96
CA HIS A 38 -1.74 8.73 -4.43
C HIS A 38 -2.91 9.72 -4.49
N LYS A 39 -2.61 11.01 -4.32
CA LYS A 39 -3.60 12.12 -4.39
C LYS A 39 -3.69 12.79 -5.76
N SER A 40 -2.95 12.31 -6.76
CA SER A 40 -2.99 12.86 -8.11
C SER A 40 -4.39 12.75 -8.72
N LYS A 41 -4.76 13.73 -9.57
CA LYS A 41 -6.09 13.73 -10.22
C LYS A 41 -6.37 12.42 -10.97
N SER A 42 -5.35 11.83 -11.61
CA SER A 42 -5.49 10.58 -12.33
C SER A 42 -5.75 9.41 -11.37
N THR A 43 -5.00 9.29 -10.28
CA THR A 43 -5.20 8.22 -9.29
C THR A 43 -6.57 8.32 -8.61
N MET A 44 -6.98 9.52 -8.22
CA MET A 44 -8.29 9.76 -7.60
C MET A 44 -9.44 9.41 -8.56
N SER A 45 -9.30 9.76 -9.85
CA SER A 45 -10.28 9.38 -10.88
C SER A 45 -10.33 7.86 -11.07
N TRP A 46 -9.17 7.20 -11.07
CA TRP A 46 -9.08 5.75 -11.19
C TRP A 46 -9.78 5.04 -10.02
N LEU A 47 -9.56 5.49 -8.78
CA LEU A 47 -10.21 4.94 -7.57
C LEU A 47 -11.73 5.04 -7.66
N GLN A 48 -12.24 6.19 -8.10
CA GLN A 48 -13.67 6.43 -8.29
C GLN A 48 -14.25 5.51 -9.37
N GLN A 49 -13.63 5.45 -10.55
CA GLN A 49 -14.07 4.59 -11.66
C GLN A 49 -14.10 3.11 -11.28
N ASN A 50 -13.13 2.67 -10.49
CA ASN A 50 -13.01 1.28 -10.03
C ASN A 50 -13.86 0.95 -8.80
N LYS A 51 -14.60 1.94 -8.26
CA LYS A 51 -15.46 1.81 -7.07
C LYS A 51 -14.67 1.29 -5.85
N VAL A 52 -13.43 1.75 -5.71
CA VAL A 52 -12.59 1.48 -4.55
C VAL A 52 -12.90 2.54 -3.50
N ARG A 53 -13.33 2.13 -2.30
CA ARG A 53 -13.43 3.04 -1.17
C ARG A 53 -12.04 3.24 -0.58
N TYR A 54 -11.72 4.47 -0.20
CA TYR A 54 -10.45 4.83 0.40
C TYR A 54 -10.66 5.88 1.49
N ILE A 55 -9.70 6.01 2.40
CA ILE A 55 -9.72 7.03 3.44
C ILE A 55 -9.32 8.38 2.82
N THR A 56 -10.23 9.36 2.82
CA THR A 56 -10.03 10.66 2.15
C THR A 56 -9.21 11.64 2.98
N ASP A 57 -9.37 11.58 4.31
CA ASP A 57 -8.90 12.59 5.27
C ASP A 57 -7.71 12.08 6.09
N TRP A 58 -6.78 11.37 5.44
CA TRP A 58 -5.57 10.91 6.10
C TRP A 58 -4.72 12.11 6.57
N PRO A 59 -4.33 12.20 7.85
CA PRO A 59 -3.51 13.31 8.31
C PRO A 59 -2.08 13.24 7.75
N PRO A 60 -1.49 14.39 7.36
CA PRO A 60 -0.12 14.42 6.86
C PRO A 60 0.88 14.09 7.99
N ASN A 61 1.98 13.43 7.65
CA ASN A 61 3.06 13.06 8.58
C ASN A 61 2.60 12.22 9.78
N SER A 62 1.62 11.34 9.59
CA SER A 62 1.12 10.43 10.63
C SER A 62 1.45 8.96 10.32
N PRO A 63 2.74 8.56 10.34
CA PRO A 63 3.13 7.17 10.15
C PRO A 63 2.67 6.27 11.32
N ASP A 64 2.53 6.85 12.52
CA ASP A 64 2.04 6.19 13.74
C ASP A 64 0.60 5.66 13.59
N LEU A 65 -0.22 6.32 12.77
CA LEU A 65 -1.57 5.87 12.47
C LEU A 65 -1.60 4.76 11.40
N ASN A 66 -0.49 4.51 10.69
CA ASN A 66 -0.44 3.54 9.61
C ASN A 66 -0.01 2.14 10.11
N PRO A 67 -0.93 1.15 10.15
CA PRO A 67 -0.60 -0.18 10.67
C PRO A 67 0.54 -0.88 9.93
N ILE A 68 0.77 -0.54 8.66
CA ILE A 68 1.86 -1.14 7.87
C ILE A 68 3.24 -0.79 8.45
N GLU A 69 3.39 0.36 9.11
CA GLU A 69 4.65 0.77 9.73
C GLU A 69 5.06 -0.18 10.86
N HIS A 70 4.09 -0.68 11.63
CA HIS A 70 4.34 -1.70 12.65
C HIS A 70 4.76 -3.04 12.03
N VAL A 71 4.15 -3.42 10.90
CA VAL A 71 4.53 -4.63 10.16
C VAL A 71 5.95 -4.50 9.62
N TRP A 72 6.31 -3.35 9.04
CA TRP A 72 7.66 -3.07 8.57
C TRP A 72 8.69 -3.06 9.71
N HIS A 73 8.34 -2.50 10.86
CA HIS A 73 9.19 -2.54 12.04
C HIS A 73 9.48 -3.98 12.48
N LEU A 74 8.45 -4.81 12.58
CA LEU A 74 8.61 -6.22 12.93
C LEU A 74 9.44 -6.99 11.88
N LEU A 75 9.23 -6.71 10.59
CA LEU A 75 10.03 -7.32 9.52
C LEU A 75 11.51 -6.97 9.67
N LYS A 76 11.83 -5.68 9.89
CA LYS A 76 13.22 -5.23 10.10
C LYS A 76 13.86 -5.90 11.32
N LEU A 77 13.12 -6.03 12.42
CA LEU A 77 13.61 -6.75 13.60
C LEU A 77 13.95 -8.20 13.28
N ARG A 78 13.08 -8.91 12.54
CA ARG A 78 13.34 -10.29 12.13
C ARG A 78 14.56 -10.40 11.22
N LEU A 79 14.72 -9.50 10.26
CA LEU A 79 15.91 -9.45 9.40
C LEU A 79 17.20 -9.20 10.21
N CYS A 80 17.14 -8.40 11.28
CA CYS A 80 18.28 -8.17 12.16
C CYS A 80 18.71 -9.40 12.98
N LEU A 81 17.82 -10.38 13.17
CA LEU A 81 18.13 -11.63 13.87
C LEU A 81 18.84 -12.65 12.95
N TYR A 82 18.89 -12.41 11.64
CA TYR A 82 19.58 -13.31 10.73
C TYR A 82 21.09 -13.19 10.92
N GLU A 83 21.76 -14.33 11.15
CA GLU A 83 23.21 -14.40 11.31
C GLU A 83 23.95 -13.86 10.06
N ARG A 84 23.40 -14.13 8.89
CA ARG A 84 23.90 -13.64 7.60
C ARG A 84 22.96 -12.56 7.08
N LYS A 85 23.47 -11.33 7.00
CA LYS A 85 22.79 -10.23 6.32
C LYS A 85 22.90 -10.41 4.81
N ALA A 86 21.84 -10.02 4.11
CA ALA A 86 21.82 -9.93 2.65
C ALA A 86 22.92 -8.97 2.16
N ARG A 87 23.64 -9.36 1.12
CA ARG A 87 24.77 -8.60 0.55
C ARG A 87 24.43 -7.94 -0.77
N ASN A 88 23.36 -8.38 -1.42
CA ASN A 88 22.87 -7.90 -2.69
C ASN A 88 21.33 -8.00 -2.71
N ILE A 89 20.72 -7.50 -3.79
CA ILE A 89 19.27 -7.45 -3.91
C ILE A 89 18.64 -8.83 -4.11
N ASP A 90 19.39 -9.79 -4.65
CA ASP A 90 18.92 -11.16 -4.87
C ASP A 90 18.87 -11.97 -3.56
N GLU A 91 19.63 -11.55 -2.55
CA GLU A 91 19.67 -12.13 -1.21
C GLU A 91 18.66 -11.49 -0.22
N LEU A 92 17.95 -10.42 -0.63
CA LEU A 92 16.97 -9.71 0.19
C LEU A 92 15.57 -10.31 0.05
#